data_AF-A0A3D3DPB6-F1
#
_entry.id   AF-A0A3D3DPB6-F1
#
_cell.length_a   1.000
_cell.length_b   1.000
_cell.length_c   1.000
_cell.angle_alpha   90.00
_cell.angle_beta   90.00
_cell.angle_gamma   90.00
#
_symmetry.space_group_name_H-M   'P 1'
#
loop_
_entity.id
_entity.type
_entity.pdbx_description
1 polymer ?
#
loop_
_entity_poly.entity_id
_entity_poly.type
_entity_poly.pdbx_seq_one_letter_code
_entity_poly.pdbx_strand_id
1 'polypeptide(L)'
;AARIETVYERMPSFAGVGRIVREFARAARVESEMMKSDPDFFLNWPEFVTLKEQLKAFHPTPPAGISALARVQLQRGRRLLSDGTDLISYMAGVRVPMPKSKREFVEHLNDFDLDSQGVGLRIESD
;
A
#
# COMPACT_ATOMS: atom_id res chain seq x y z
N ALA A 1 5.19 -4.11 -3.95
CA ALA A 1 5.67 -2.89 -3.27
C ALA A 1 5.95 -1.79 -4.29
N ALA A 2 6.96 -1.94 -5.17
CA ALA A 2 7.35 -0.89 -6.13
C ALA A 2 6.20 -0.16 -6.86
N ARG A 3 5.23 -0.89 -7.43
CA ARG A 3 4.08 -0.24 -8.09
C ARG A 3 3.20 0.58 -7.13
N ILE A 4 2.96 0.07 -5.92
CA ILE A 4 2.22 0.81 -4.87
C ILE A 4 2.97 2.12 -4.60
N GLU A 5 4.28 2.05 -4.34
CA GLU A 5 5.12 3.22 -4.07
C GLU A 5 5.02 4.24 -5.20
N THR A 6 5.23 3.84 -6.45
CA THR A 6 5.16 4.74 -7.62
C THR A 6 3.82 5.46 -7.74
N VAL A 7 2.70 4.76 -7.48
CA VAL A 7 1.36 5.38 -7.57
C VAL A 7 1.16 6.38 -6.44
N TYR A 8 1.45 6.01 -5.19
CA TYR A 8 1.17 6.87 -4.03
C TYR A 8 2.17 8.01 -3.85
N GLU A 9 3.44 7.85 -4.23
CA GLU A 9 4.45 8.92 -4.15
C GLU A 9 4.14 10.11 -5.07
N ARG A 10 3.39 9.87 -6.15
CA ARG A 10 2.93 10.93 -7.06
C ARG A 10 1.74 11.73 -6.52
N MET A 11 1.22 11.38 -5.35
CA MET A 11 0.01 11.99 -4.77
C MET A 11 0.36 12.65 -3.43
N PRO A 12 0.34 13.99 -3.31
CA PRO A 12 0.68 14.68 -2.07
C PRO A 12 -0.19 14.24 -0.89
N SER A 13 -1.46 13.91 -1.16
CA SER A 13 -2.43 13.41 -0.17
C SER A 13 -2.00 12.11 0.51
N PHE A 14 -1.04 11.37 -0.08
CA PHE A 14 -0.50 10.10 0.40
C PHE A 14 0.99 10.21 0.79
N ALA A 15 1.48 11.41 1.10
CA ALA A 15 2.86 11.63 1.52
C ALA A 15 3.28 10.66 2.64
N GLY A 16 4.48 10.08 2.51
CA GLY A 16 5.06 9.14 3.48
C GLY A 16 4.63 7.68 3.29
N VAL A 17 3.54 7.38 2.56
CA VAL A 17 3.07 6.01 2.34
C VAL A 17 4.12 5.14 1.64
N GLY A 18 4.83 5.68 0.64
CA GLY A 18 5.86 4.94 -0.11
C GLY A 18 6.92 4.32 0.80
N ARG A 19 7.42 5.08 1.78
CA ARG A 19 8.40 4.58 2.76
C ARG A 19 7.83 3.44 3.61
N ILE A 20 6.63 3.63 4.16
CA ILE A 20 5.98 2.62 5.01
C ILE A 20 5.72 1.33 4.21
N VAL A 21 5.26 1.44 2.96
CA VAL A 21 5.03 0.29 2.07
C VAL A 21 6.33 -0.46 1.77
N ARG A 22 7.43 0.26 1.54
CA ARG A 22 8.75 -0.35 1.29
C ARG A 22 9.22 -1.15 2.51
N GLU A 23 9.15 -0.55 3.69
CA GLU A 23 9.51 -1.19 4.96
C GLU A 23 8.60 -2.39 5.25
N PHE A 24 7.29 -2.22 5.04
CA PHE A 24 6.31 -3.28 5.23
C PHE A 24 6.58 -4.47 4.31
N ALA A 25 6.91 -4.21 3.03
CA ALA A 25 7.24 -5.27 2.08
C ALA A 25 8.55 -5.99 2.42
N ARG A 26 9.55 -5.30 3.00
CA ARG A 26 10.76 -5.92 3.54
C ARG A 26 10.40 -6.86 4.69
N ALA A 27 9.66 -6.37 5.69
CA ALA A 27 9.26 -7.16 6.85
C ALA A 27 8.38 -8.36 6.47
N ALA A 28 7.48 -8.19 5.49
CA ALA A 28 6.64 -9.24 4.94
C ALA A 28 7.44 -10.35 4.24
N ARG A 29 8.52 -9.98 3.53
CA ARG A 29 9.42 -10.96 2.92
C ARG A 29 10.12 -11.80 3.98
N VAL A 30 10.67 -11.16 5.01
CA VAL A 30 11.31 -11.87 6.13
C VAL A 30 10.28 -12.78 6.82
N GLU A 31 9.07 -12.30 7.08
CA GLU A 31 7.98 -13.10 7.67
C GLU A 31 7.65 -14.34 6.84
N SER A 32 7.71 -14.23 5.50
CA SER A 32 7.45 -15.35 4.60
C SER A 32 8.56 -16.42 4.61
N GLU A 33 9.79 -16.02 4.95
CA GLU A 33 10.98 -16.88 4.96
C GLU A 33 11.24 -17.47 6.38
N MET A 34 10.75 -16.82 7.43
CA MET A 34 11.03 -17.15 8.83
C MET A 34 10.04 -18.15 9.43
N MET A 35 10.54 -19.10 10.23
CA MET A 35 9.70 -20.04 10.99
C MET A 35 9.42 -19.52 12.41
N LYS A 36 8.26 -19.87 12.99
CA LYS A 36 7.89 -19.44 14.35
C LYS A 36 8.81 -19.98 15.46
N SER A 37 9.58 -21.01 15.17
CA SER A 37 10.59 -21.58 16.06
C SER A 37 11.93 -20.85 16.01
N ASP A 38 12.12 -19.95 15.05
CA ASP A 38 13.33 -19.15 14.91
C ASP A 38 13.39 -18.09 16.05
N PRO A 39 14.48 -17.98 16.81
CA PRO A 39 14.65 -16.93 17.81
C PRO A 39 14.44 -15.51 17.26
N ASP A 40 14.79 -15.28 15.99
CA ASP A 40 14.69 -13.98 15.33
C ASP A 40 13.23 -13.59 14.99
N PHE A 41 12.28 -14.53 15.13
CA PHE A 41 10.84 -14.28 14.94
C PHE A 41 10.33 -13.11 15.77
N PHE A 42 10.80 -13.01 17.02
CA PHE A 42 10.37 -11.95 17.94
C PHE A 42 10.91 -10.57 17.58
N LEU A 43 11.85 -10.47 16.65
CA LEU A 43 12.40 -9.20 16.17
C LEU A 43 11.62 -8.68 14.95
N ASN A 44 11.31 -9.55 13.99
CA ASN A 44 10.64 -9.15 12.75
C ASN A 44 9.11 -9.02 12.88
N TRP A 45 8.47 -9.95 13.60
CA TRP A 45 7.00 -9.98 13.66
C TRP A 45 6.38 -8.69 14.23
N PRO A 46 6.91 -8.06 15.31
CA PRO A 46 6.39 -6.79 15.80
C PRO A 46 6.54 -5.65 14.78
N GLU A 47 7.64 -5.60 14.03
CA GLU A 47 7.86 -4.62 12.96
C GLU A 47 6.81 -4.80 11.85
N PHE A 48 6.62 -6.03 11.39
CA PHE A 48 5.65 -6.38 10.36
C PHE A 48 4.20 -5.99 10.74
N VAL A 49 3.77 -6.36 11.95
CA VAL A 49 2.42 -6.01 12.45
C VAL A 49 2.28 -4.50 12.62
N THR A 50 3.28 -3.82 13.18
CA THR A 50 3.22 -2.37 13.38
C THR A 50 3.07 -1.61 12.06
N LEU A 51 3.87 -1.98 11.04
CA LEU A 51 3.81 -1.36 9.72
C LEU A 51 2.48 -1.63 9.02
N LYS A 52 1.93 -2.85 9.18
CA LYS A 52 0.58 -3.19 8.71
C LYS A 52 -0.47 -2.24 9.31
N GLU A 53 -0.47 -2.09 10.64
CA GLU A 53 -1.44 -1.25 11.34
C GLU A 53 -1.29 0.23 10.95
N GLN A 54 -0.06 0.72 10.74
CA GLN A 54 0.18 2.07 10.22
C GLN A 54 -0.45 2.28 8.84
N LEU A 55 -0.31 1.31 7.92
CA LEU A 55 -0.94 1.39 6.59
C LEU A 55 -2.47 1.31 6.69
N LYS A 56 -3.00 0.48 7.58
CA LYS A 56 -4.45 0.35 7.82
C LYS A 56 -5.06 1.62 8.44
N ALA A 57 -4.33 2.27 9.33
CA ALA A 57 -4.73 3.51 9.99
C ALA A 57 -4.49 4.75 9.12
N PHE A 58 -3.87 4.61 7.93
CA PHE A 58 -3.57 5.75 7.07
C PHE A 58 -4.85 6.46 6.59
N HIS A 59 -4.83 7.78 6.71
CA HIS A 59 -5.89 8.66 6.21
C HIS A 59 -5.29 9.69 5.25
N PRO A 60 -5.70 9.72 3.98
CA PRO A 60 -5.19 10.71 3.05
C PRO A 60 -5.65 12.11 3.47
N THR A 61 -4.76 13.07 3.33
CA THR A 61 -5.08 14.49 3.60
C THR A 61 -5.56 15.14 2.30
N PRO A 62 -6.85 15.48 2.18
CA PRO A 62 -7.35 16.09 0.95
C PRO A 62 -6.79 17.50 0.76
N PRO A 63 -6.36 17.89 -0.46
CA PRO A 63 -6.03 19.27 -0.75
C PRO A 63 -7.26 20.17 -0.59
N ALA A 64 -7.03 21.45 -0.29
CA ALA A 64 -8.10 22.42 -0.18
C ALA A 64 -8.83 22.59 -1.53
N GLY A 65 -10.16 22.70 -1.50
CA GLY A 65 -10.94 23.02 -2.70
C GLY A 65 -11.08 21.91 -3.74
N ILE A 66 -10.67 20.68 -3.46
CA ILE A 66 -10.82 19.57 -4.42
C ILE A 66 -12.28 19.29 -4.77
N SER A 67 -12.50 18.72 -5.96
CA SER A 67 -13.84 18.33 -6.44
C SER A 67 -14.41 17.16 -5.62
N ALA A 68 -15.73 16.95 -5.73
CA ALA A 68 -16.38 15.78 -5.12
C ALA A 68 -15.84 14.46 -5.70
N LEU A 69 -15.56 14.44 -7.00
CA LEU A 69 -14.97 13.28 -7.68
C LEU A 69 -13.55 12.98 -7.16
N ALA A 70 -12.72 14.02 -6.96
CA ALA A 70 -11.41 13.87 -6.34
C ALA A 70 -11.50 13.30 -4.91
N ARG A 71 -12.48 13.73 -4.10
CA ARG A 71 -12.73 13.12 -2.78
C ARG A 71 -13.07 11.64 -2.85
N VAL A 72 -13.87 11.23 -3.84
CA VAL A 72 -14.18 9.81 -4.07
C VAL A 72 -12.93 9.03 -4.43
N GLN A 73 -12.06 9.58 -5.29
CA GLN A 73 -10.80 8.93 -5.66
C GLN A 73 -9.84 8.81 -4.47
N LEU A 74 -9.72 9.82 -3.60
CA LEU A 74 -8.93 9.69 -2.36
C LEU A 74 -9.40 8.52 -1.50
N GLN A 75 -10.72 8.33 -1.40
CA GLN A 75 -11.32 7.30 -0.57
C GLN A 75 -11.11 5.92 -1.19
N ARG A 76 -11.18 5.84 -2.52
CA ARG A 76 -10.79 4.65 -3.28
C ARG A 76 -9.31 4.32 -3.07
N GLY A 77 -8.41 5.30 -3.16
CA GLY A 77 -6.98 5.12 -2.91
C GLY A 77 -6.71 4.58 -1.50
N ARG A 78 -7.36 5.13 -0.46
CA ARG A 78 -7.24 4.60 0.90
C ARG A 78 -7.69 3.12 0.99
N ARG A 79 -8.82 2.76 0.37
CA ARG A 79 -9.30 1.37 0.34
C ARG A 79 -8.30 0.46 -0.38
N LEU A 80 -7.80 0.89 -1.52
CA LEU A 80 -6.84 0.14 -2.31
C LEU A 80 -5.50 -0.05 -1.57
N LEU A 81 -5.05 0.94 -0.80
CA LEU A 81 -3.89 0.78 0.09
C LEU A 81 -4.15 -0.30 1.16
N SER A 82 -5.33 -0.28 1.76
CA SER A 82 -5.77 -1.29 2.73
C SER A 82 -5.84 -2.69 2.11
N ASP A 83 -6.35 -2.82 0.88
CA ASP A 83 -6.46 -4.09 0.16
C ASP A 83 -5.08 -4.65 -0.20
N GLY A 84 -4.17 -3.80 -0.66
CA GLY A 84 -2.78 -4.20 -0.93
C GLY A 84 -2.04 -4.65 0.33
N THR A 85 -2.32 -3.98 1.45
CA THR A 85 -1.79 -4.35 2.76
C THR A 85 -2.28 -5.72 3.20
N ASP A 86 -3.57 -6.03 3.01
CA ASP A 86 -4.12 -7.35 3.30
C ASP A 86 -3.56 -8.43 2.39
N LEU A 87 -3.44 -8.16 1.09
CA LEU A 87 -2.90 -9.12 0.13
C LEU A 87 -1.46 -9.50 0.47
N ILE A 88 -0.59 -8.51 0.75
CA ILE A 88 0.79 -8.75 1.18
C ILE A 88 0.80 -9.51 2.52
N SER A 89 -0.04 -9.09 3.48
CA SER A 89 -0.11 -9.74 4.80
C SER A 89 -0.49 -11.20 4.70
N TYR A 90 -1.48 -11.50 3.86
CA TYR A 90 -1.96 -12.85 3.64
C TYR A 90 -0.87 -13.70 2.99
N MET A 91 -0.29 -13.23 1.87
CA MET A 91 0.80 -13.94 1.18
C MET A 91 1.97 -14.27 2.11
N ALA A 92 2.37 -13.31 2.97
CA ALA A 92 3.44 -13.52 3.95
C ALA A 92 3.05 -14.54 5.03
N GLY A 93 1.87 -14.38 5.64
CA GLY A 93 1.44 -15.23 6.75
C GLY A 93 1.19 -16.70 6.36
N VAL A 94 0.60 -16.94 5.19
CA VAL A 94 0.38 -18.30 4.68
C VAL A 94 1.51 -18.83 3.80
N ARG A 95 2.50 -17.98 3.47
CA ARG A 95 3.70 -18.31 2.68
C ARG A 95 3.40 -18.85 1.28
N VAL A 96 2.36 -18.33 0.62
CA VAL A 96 1.98 -18.76 -0.74
C VAL A 96 1.93 -17.59 -1.73
N PRO A 97 2.45 -17.76 -2.96
CA PRO A 97 2.26 -16.77 -4.00
C PRO A 97 0.79 -16.73 -4.45
N MET A 98 0.25 -15.53 -4.65
CA MET A 98 -1.12 -15.29 -5.13
C MET A 98 -1.10 -14.56 -6.48
N PRO A 99 -0.67 -15.21 -7.58
CA PRO A 99 -0.36 -14.52 -8.84
C PRO A 99 -1.58 -13.87 -9.50
N LYS A 100 -2.76 -14.49 -9.42
CA LYS A 100 -4.01 -13.93 -9.94
C LYS A 100 -4.40 -12.66 -9.17
N SER A 101 -4.56 -12.76 -7.85
CA SER A 101 -4.92 -11.63 -6.99
C SER A 101 -3.90 -10.49 -7.05
N LYS A 102 -2.61 -10.81 -7.15
CA LYS A 102 -1.56 -9.81 -7.38
C LYS A 102 -1.77 -9.05 -8.70
N ARG A 103 -2.12 -9.75 -9.79
CA ARG A 103 -2.36 -9.12 -11.09
C ARG A 103 -3.57 -8.20 -11.03
N GLU A 104 -4.70 -8.70 -10.52
CA GLU A 104 -5.94 -7.92 -10.36
C GLU A 104 -5.69 -6.68 -9.49
N PHE A 105 -4.94 -6.82 -8.40
CA PHE A 105 -4.57 -5.69 -7.56
C PHE A 105 -3.73 -4.64 -8.28
N VAL A 106 -2.76 -5.06 -9.10
CA VAL A 106 -1.94 -4.15 -9.90
C VAL A 106 -2.77 -3.45 -10.97
N GLU A 107 -3.74 -4.15 -11.59
CA GLU A 107 -4.69 -3.55 -12.53
C GLU A 107 -5.52 -2.45 -11.84
N HIS A 108 -6.09 -2.75 -10.66
CA HIS A 108 -6.82 -1.73 -9.88
C HIS A 108 -5.94 -0.52 -9.48
N LEU A 109 -4.65 -0.73 -9.21
CA LEU A 109 -3.69 0.35 -8.99
C LEU A 109 -3.45 1.19 -10.24
N ASN A 110 -3.40 0.56 -11.41
CA ASN A 110 -3.23 1.27 -12.67
C ASN A 110 -4.46 2.14 -12.98
N ASP A 111 -5.66 1.58 -12.81
CA ASP A 111 -6.91 2.30 -13.01
C ASP A 111 -7.03 3.49 -12.05
N PHE A 112 -6.72 3.27 -10.76
CA PHE A 112 -6.69 4.33 -9.77
C PHE A 112 -5.67 5.43 -10.11
N ASP A 113 -4.48 5.06 -10.60
CA ASP A 113 -3.44 6.00 -11.00
C ASP A 113 -3.89 6.89 -12.18
N LEU A 114 -4.56 6.31 -13.17
CA LEU A 114 -5.15 7.04 -14.30
C LEU A 114 -6.29 7.96 -13.86
N ASP A 115 -7.23 7.44 -13.07
CA ASP A 115 -8.36 8.22 -12.58
C ASP A 115 -7.92 9.40 -11.72
N SER A 116 -6.88 9.20 -10.89
CA SER A 116 -6.30 10.24 -10.05
C SER A 116 -5.65 11.37 -10.86
N GLN A 117 -5.14 11.07 -12.06
CA GLN A 117 -4.67 12.08 -13.00
C GLN A 117 -5.84 12.92 -13.52
N GLY A 118 -6.93 12.28 -13.96
CA GLY A 118 -8.10 12.95 -14.50
C GLY A 118 -8.82 13.87 -13.51
N VAL A 119 -8.60 13.69 -12.21
CA VAL A 119 -9.17 14.53 -11.15
C VAL A 119 -8.17 15.50 -10.49
N GLY A 120 -6.94 15.58 -11.01
CA GLY A 120 -5.92 16.51 -10.51
C GLY A 120 -5.35 16.18 -9.13
N LEU A 121 -5.32 14.90 -8.73
CA LEU A 121 -4.73 14.47 -7.45
C LEU A 121 -3.23 14.15 -7.54
N ARG A 122 -2.68 14.08 -8.76
CA ARG A 122 -1.28 13.77 -9.02
C ARG A 122 -0.47 15.04 -9.22
N ILE A 123 0.80 14.99 -8.81
CA ILE A 123 1.81 15.96 -9.26
C ILE A 123 2.18 15.58 -10.70
N GLU A 124 2.09 16.53 -11.63
CA GLU A 124 2.66 16.35 -12.96
C GLU A 124 4.18 16.22 -12.81
N SER A 125 4.73 15.15 -13.37
CA SER A 125 6.19 15.00 -13.44
C SER A 125 6.64 15.78 -14.67
N ASP A 126 7.35 16.88 -14.47
CA ASP A 126 8.11 17.57 -15.52
C ASP A 126 9.10 16.62 -16.21
#